data_AF-A0A536FKA0-F1
#
_entry.id   AF-A0A536FKA0-F1
#
_cell.length_a   1.000
_cell.length_b   1.000
_cell.length_c   1.000
_cell.angle_alpha   90.00
_cell.angle_beta   90.00
_cell.angle_gamma   90.00
#
_symmetry.space_group_name_H-M   'P 1'
#
loop_
_entity.id
_entity.type
_entity.pdbx_description
1 polymer ?
#
loop_
_entity_poly.entity_id
_entity_poly.type
_entity_poly.pdbx_seq_one_letter_code
_entity_poly.pdbx_strand_id
1 'polypeptide(L)' 'MTRPAGPAGSPAVAIDGSPLSVADVVAVARHGAPVRVAPAAAERMAPARAVVERIVADGATVYGVTTG' A
#
# COMPACT_ATOMS: atom_id res chain seq x y z
N MET A 1 22.45 -1.51 -7.57
CA MET A 1 21.39 -2.22 -8.33
C MET A 1 20.27 -1.24 -8.61
N THR A 2 20.39 -0.45 -9.68
CA THR A 2 19.35 0.51 -10.11
C THR A 2 18.74 -0.04 -11.39
N ARG A 3 17.46 -0.43 -11.36
CA ARG A 3 16.74 -0.93 -12.54
C ARG A 3 16.58 0.23 -13.54
N PRO A 4 16.85 0.03 -14.85
CA PRO A 4 16.66 1.08 -15.83
C PRO A 4 15.17 1.45 -15.92
N ALA A 5 14.87 2.73 -16.13
CA ALA A 5 13.53 3.20 -16.42
C ALA A 5 13.06 2.56 -17.74
N GLY A 6 12.06 1.69 -17.66
CA GLY A 6 11.39 1.12 -18.83
C GLY A 6 10.73 2.21 -19.69
N PRO A 7 10.40 1.91 -20.95
CA PRO A 7 9.86 2.91 -21.87
C PRO A 7 8.62 3.58 -21.26
N ALA A 8 8.50 4.90 -21.45
CA ALA A 8 7.32 5.65 -21.04
C ALA A 8 6.08 5.09 -21.75
N GLY A 9 5.28 4.29 -21.05
CA GLY A 9 4.25 3.49 -21.71
C GLY A 9 3.40 2.63 -20.78
N SER A 10 2.63 3.28 -19.91
CA SER A 10 1.34 2.85 -19.31
C SER A 10 1.08 3.77 -18.11
N PRO A 11 -0.13 4.35 -17.93
CA PRO A 11 -0.41 5.20 -16.78
C PRO A 11 -0.20 4.40 -15.49
N ALA A 12 0.58 4.95 -14.56
CA ALA A 12 0.86 4.30 -13.29
C ALA A 12 -0.42 4.11 -12.48
N VAL A 13 -0.66 2.90 -11.97
CA VAL A 13 -1.78 2.61 -11.07
C VAL A 13 -1.49 3.27 -9.72
N ALA A 14 -2.38 4.15 -9.29
CA ALA A 14 -2.27 4.86 -8.03
C ALA A 14 -3.06 4.15 -6.93
N ILE A 15 -2.41 3.85 -5.81
CA ILE A 15 -3.08 3.36 -4.61
C ILE A 15 -3.34 4.55 -3.70
N ASP A 16 -4.58 5.01 -3.64
CA ASP A 16 -5.05 6.15 -2.82
C ASP A 16 -6.03 5.73 -1.72
N GLY A 17 -6.29 4.42 -1.61
CA GLY A 17 -7.25 3.81 -0.69
C GLY A 17 -8.67 3.67 -1.24
N SER A 18 -8.95 4.17 -2.45
CA SER A 18 -10.22 3.88 -3.14
C SER A 18 -10.20 2.46 -3.73
N PRO A 19 -11.36 1.86 -4.05
CA PRO A 19 -11.42 0.55 -4.68
C PRO A 19 -10.68 0.53 -6.02
N LEU A 20 -9.85 -0.48 -6.23
CA LEU A 20 -9.22 -0.74 -7.53
C LEU A 20 -10.19 -1.46 -8.46
N SER A 21 -10.12 -1.17 -9.75
CA SER A 21 -10.83 -1.97 -10.75
C SER A 21 -10.08 -3.27 -11.06
N VAL A 22 -10.79 -4.25 -11.62
CA VAL A 22 -10.15 -5.48 -12.12
C VAL A 22 -9.13 -5.17 -13.22
N ALA A 23 -9.39 -4.13 -14.03
CA ALA A 23 -8.47 -3.70 -15.08
C ALA A 23 -7.14 -3.19 -14.49
N ASP A 24 -7.17 -2.45 -13.38
CA ASP A 24 -5.97 -2.00 -12.69
C ASP A 24 -5.12 -3.18 -12.18
N VAL A 25 -5.79 -4.18 -11.62
CA VAL A 25 -5.13 -5.41 -11.15
C VAL A 25 -4.47 -6.17 -12.31
N VAL A 26 -5.18 -6.31 -13.43
CA VAL A 26 -4.64 -6.95 -14.65
C VAL A 26 -3.46 -6.17 -15.22
N ALA A 27 -3.56 -4.83 -15.27
CA ALA A 27 -2.49 -3.95 -15.75
C ALA A 27 -1.18 -4.17 -14.97
N VAL A 28 -1.25 -4.28 -13.65
CA VAL A 28 -0.06 -4.53 -12.82
C VAL A 28 0.40 -5.99 -12.97
N ALA A 29 -0.48 -6.96 -12.74
CA ALA A 29 -0.10 -8.36 -12.60
C ALA A 29 0.35 -9.02 -13.92
N ARG A 30 -0.27 -8.65 -15.04
CA ARG A 30 0.01 -9.26 -16.36
C ARG A 30 0.88 -8.38 -17.25
N HIS A 31 0.80 -7.07 -17.08
CA HIS A 31 1.46 -6.12 -17.98
C HIS A 31 2.57 -5.30 -17.29
N GLY A 32 2.80 -5.51 -15.99
CA GLY A 32 3.89 -4.84 -15.26
C GLY A 32 3.71 -3.33 -15.15
N ALA A 33 2.47 -2.83 -15.18
CA ALA A 33 2.19 -1.40 -15.04
C ALA A 33 2.84 -0.85 -13.75
N PRO A 34 3.50 0.31 -13.79
CA PRO A 34 4.09 0.92 -12.61
C PRO A 34 3.03 1.21 -11.54
N VAL A 35 3.40 1.04 -10.27
CA VAL A 35 2.54 1.32 -9.12
C VAL A 35 3.12 2.47 -8.31
N ARG A 36 2.26 3.37 -7.85
CA ARG A 36 2.61 4.43 -6.89
C ARG A 36 1.61 4.45 -5.74
N VAL A 37 2.10 4.74 -4.54
CA VAL A 37 1.25 5.02 -3.39
C VAL A 37 0.97 6.53 -3.37
N ALA A 38 -0.29 6.92 -3.44
CA ALA A 38 -0.68 8.32 -3.38
C ALA A 38 -0.60 8.84 -1.92
N PRO A 39 -0.31 10.14 -1.70
CA PRO A 39 -0.28 10.72 -0.36
C PRO A 39 -1.56 10.46 0.46
N ALA A 40 -2.72 10.52 -0.19
CA ALA A 40 -4.02 10.25 0.42
C ALA A 40 -4.12 8.84 1.05
N ALA A 41 -3.38 7.84 0.55
CA ALA A 41 -3.37 6.51 1.17
C ALA A 41 -2.73 6.53 2.56
N ALA A 42 -1.65 7.32 2.74
CA ALA A 42 -1.00 7.46 4.04
C ALA A 42 -1.92 8.15 5.05
N GLU A 43 -2.60 9.22 4.63
CA GLU A 43 -3.58 9.94 5.45
C GLU A 43 -4.72 9.01 5.89
N ARG A 44 -5.22 8.16 4.99
CA ARG A 44 -6.29 7.21 5.30
C ARG A 44 -5.83 6.06 6.21
N MET A 45 -4.56 5.67 6.14
CA MET A 45 -4.00 4.62 6.99
C MET A 45 -3.62 5.12 8.40
N ALA A 46 -3.47 6.43 8.58
CA ALA A 46 -3.00 7.01 9.85
C ALA A 46 -3.82 6.61 11.08
N PRO A 47 -5.17 6.58 11.07
CA PRO A 47 -5.93 6.14 12.24
C PRO A 47 -5.69 4.68 12.63
N ALA A 48 -5.60 3.78 11.64
CA ALA A 48 -5.31 2.38 11.89
C ALA A 48 -3.90 2.19 12.46
N ARG A 49 -2.93 2.94 11.93
CA ARG A 49 -1.54 2.97 12.43
C ARG A 49 -1.48 3.40 13.90
N ALA A 50 -2.18 4.47 14.26
CA ALA A 50 -2.20 4.99 15.63
C ALA A 50 -2.76 3.98 16.64
N VAL A 51 -3.78 3.19 16.25
CA VAL A 51 -4.31 2.11 17.10
C VAL A 51 -3.26 1.05 17.39
N VAL A 52 -2.53 0.60 16.37
CA VAL A 52 -1.45 -0.40 16.52
C VAL A 52 -0.33 0.16 17.39
N GLU A 53 0.10 1.40 17.15
CA GLU A 53 1.15 2.05 17.94
C GLU A 53 0.78 2.14 19.43
N ARG A 54 -0.47 2.48 19.74
CA ARG A 54 -0.98 2.47 21.12
C ARG A 54 -0.98 1.07 21.73
N ILE A 55 -1.46 0.05 21.03
CA ILE A 55 -1.46 -1.34 21.52
C ILE A 55 -0.06 -1.80 21.92
N VAL A 56 0.93 -1.47 21.09
CA VAL A 56 2.34 -1.78 21.36
C VAL A 56 2.85 -0.99 22.56
N ALA A 57 2.55 0.30 22.65
CA ALA A 57 2.97 1.15 23.77
C ALA A 57 2.37 0.71 25.11
N ASP A 58 1.11 0.28 25.10
CA ASP A 58 0.36 -0.16 26.28
C ASP A 58 0.74 -1.59 26.72
N GLY A 59 1.56 -2.30 25.94
CA GLY A 59 1.92 -3.70 26.20
C GLY A 59 0.72 -4.66 26.13
N ALA A 60 -0.35 -4.27 25.43
CA ALA A 60 -1.57 -5.06 25.36
C ALA A 60 -1.35 -6.33 24.52
N THR A 61 -1.90 -7.45 24.99
CA THR A 61 -1.84 -8.74 24.28
C THR A 61 -2.83 -8.77 23.12
N VAL A 62 -2.33 -8.71 21.89
CA VAL A 62 -3.14 -8.70 20.66
C VAL A 62 -2.55 -9.65 19.62
N TYR A 63 -3.41 -10.51 19.07
CA TYR A 63 -3.03 -11.52 18.09
C TYR A 63 -2.42 -10.91 16.82
N GLY A 64 -1.25 -11.42 16.42
CA GLY A 64 -0.52 -10.95 15.24
C GLY A 64 0.14 -9.57 15.41
N VAL A 65 0.08 -8.97 16.60
CA VAL A 65 0.76 -7.70 16.92
C VAL A 65 1.80 -7.90 18.00
N THR A 66 1.38 -8.37 19.18
CA THR A 66 2.26 -8.58 20.34
C THR A 66 2.38 -10.06 20.74
N THR A 67 1.54 -10.94 20.16
CA THR A 67 1.68 -12.38 20.32
C THR A 67 2.25 -13.00 19.05
N GLY A 68 3.32 -13.79 19.20
CA GLY A 68 3.88 -14.67 18.18
C GLY A 68 3.67 -16.14 18.53
#